data_AF-A0A418KUK3-F1
#
_entry.id   AF-A0A418KUK3-F1
#
_cell.length_a   1.000
_cell.length_b   1.000
_cell.length_c   1.000
_cell.angle_alpha   90.00
_cell.angle_beta   90.00
_cell.angle_gamma   90.00
#
_symmetry.space_group_name_H-M   'P 1'
#
loop_
_entity.id
_entity.type
_entity.pdbx_description
1 polymer ?
#
loop_
_entity_poly.entity_id
_entity_poly.type
_entity_poly.pdbx_seq_one_letter_code
_entity_poly.pdbx_strand_id
1 'polypeptide(L)'
;MGYRPVAVTDADGSVHLTDPHGSCSWLGDTTYGFGRACRSHDLGYDLLRYATEKGGELGPWARRAIDDRFAADLRARCAEVDGGAGCSALADVTTSAVAFNSWRQGYGTPRTEAVWPYLVSAALIVGAAAGPSIASRFRRRWSR
;
A
#
# COMPACT_ATOMS: atom_id res chain seq x y z
N MET A 1 6.11 -15.60 12.75
CA MET A 1 6.37 -14.13 12.82
C MET A 1 7.75 -13.77 13.35
N GLY A 2 8.36 -14.47 14.32
CA GLY A 2 9.80 -14.26 14.65
C GLY A 2 10.14 -12.96 15.39
N TYR A 3 9.18 -12.07 15.61
CA TYR A 3 9.28 -10.87 16.44
C TYR A 3 8.07 -10.77 17.38
N ARG A 4 8.11 -9.81 18.33
CA ARG A 4 6.99 -9.48 19.22
C ARG A 4 6.35 -8.16 18.79
N PRO A 5 5.02 -8.09 18.60
CA PRO A 5 4.34 -6.83 18.34
C PRO A 5 4.59 -5.81 19.45
N VAL A 6 4.66 -4.53 19.09
CA VAL A 6 4.87 -3.42 20.02
C VAL A 6 3.59 -2.62 20.16
N ALA A 7 3.20 -2.33 21.40
CA ALA A 7 2.08 -1.44 21.70
C ALA A 7 2.49 0.02 21.57
N VAL A 8 1.70 0.80 20.85
CA VAL A 8 1.83 2.25 20.68
C VAL A 8 0.56 2.91 21.17
N THR A 9 0.70 3.91 22.03
CA THR A 9 -0.42 4.69 22.57
C THR A 9 -0.50 6.04 21.85
N ASP A 10 -1.67 6.38 21.35
CA ASP A 10 -1.95 7.67 20.75
C ASP A 10 -2.19 8.76 21.78
N ALA A 11 -2.22 10.01 21.31
CA ALA A 11 -2.55 11.17 22.13
C ALA A 11 -3.95 11.08 22.76
N ASP A 12 -4.88 10.37 22.13
CA ASP A 12 -6.25 10.12 22.64
C ASP A 12 -6.31 8.94 23.64
N GLY A 13 -5.18 8.30 23.94
CA GLY A 13 -5.07 7.15 24.84
C GLY A 13 -5.40 5.80 24.20
N SER A 14 -5.78 5.76 22.92
CA SER A 14 -6.00 4.50 22.21
C SER A 14 -4.69 3.73 22.03
N VAL A 15 -4.75 2.40 22.14
CA VAL A 15 -3.58 1.52 22.05
C VAL A 15 -3.67 0.66 20.80
N HIS A 16 -2.60 0.67 20.01
CA HIS A 16 -2.48 -0.08 18.76
C HIS A 16 -1.26 -1.00 18.83
N LEU A 17 -1.40 -2.21 18.29
CA LEU A 17 -0.27 -3.11 18.12
C LEU A 17 0.34 -2.90 16.74
N THR A 18 1.68 -2.87 16.69
CA THR A 18 2.44 -2.58 15.48
C THR A 18 3.54 -3.61 15.27
N ASP A 19 3.91 -3.82 14.00
CA ASP A 19 5.14 -4.50 13.63
C ASP A 19 6.32 -3.52 13.84
N PRO A 20 7.27 -3.81 14.75
CA PRO A 20 8.43 -2.94 14.98
C PRO A 20 9.35 -2.79 13.77
N HIS A 21 9.26 -3.70 12.79
CA HIS A 21 10.04 -3.70 11.56
C HIS A 21 9.25 -3.25 10.33
N GLY A 22 7.95 -2.95 10.50
CA GLY A 22 7.06 -2.52 9.42
C GLY A 22 7.38 -1.11 8.92
N SER A 23 6.91 -0.78 7.72
CA SER A 23 7.17 0.51 7.09
C SER A 23 6.10 0.87 6.06
N CYS A 24 5.97 2.15 5.71
CA CYS A 24 5.02 2.58 4.67
C CYS A 24 5.48 2.27 3.23
N SER A 25 6.17 1.15 3.00
CA SER A 25 6.65 0.72 1.67
C SER A 25 7.25 1.91 0.87
N TRP A 26 6.79 2.13 -0.37
CA TRP A 26 7.21 3.19 -1.27
C TRP A 26 6.94 4.63 -0.78
N LEU A 27 6.08 4.83 0.22
CA LEU A 27 5.77 6.18 0.75
C LEU A 27 6.87 6.71 1.67
N GLY A 28 7.68 5.81 2.26
CA GLY A 28 8.64 6.19 3.31
C GLY A 28 7.98 6.90 4.49
N ASP A 29 8.75 7.70 5.22
CA ASP A 29 8.21 8.56 6.27
C ASP A 29 7.50 9.76 5.62
N THR A 30 6.18 9.72 5.63
CA THR A 30 5.36 10.84 5.14
C THR A 30 5.41 12.01 6.13
N THR A 31 5.31 13.24 5.62
CA THR A 31 5.19 14.44 6.46
C THR A 31 3.94 14.43 7.34
N TYR A 32 2.94 13.60 7.01
CA TYR A 32 1.70 13.43 7.77
C TYR A 32 1.80 12.38 8.89
N GLY A 33 2.93 11.66 9.00
CA GLY A 33 3.16 10.69 10.08
C GLY A 33 2.34 9.40 9.95
N PHE A 34 2.23 8.84 8.74
CA PHE A 34 1.49 7.59 8.50
C PHE A 34 2.18 6.32 9.05
N GLY A 35 3.44 6.44 9.50
CA GLY A 35 4.27 5.31 9.91
C GLY A 35 3.61 4.35 10.89
N ARG A 36 2.88 4.85 11.90
CA ARG A 36 2.16 3.99 12.84
C ARG A 36 1.10 3.14 12.13
N ALA A 37 0.26 3.76 11.30
CA ALA A 37 -0.82 3.06 10.62
C ALA A 37 -0.27 1.97 9.68
N CYS A 38 0.82 2.27 8.98
CA CYS A 38 1.50 1.28 8.13
C CYS A 38 2.04 0.10 8.94
N ARG A 39 2.70 0.36 10.09
CA ARG A 39 3.18 -0.74 10.95
C ARG A 39 2.07 -1.59 11.56
N SER A 40 0.90 -1.00 11.85
CA SER A 40 -0.30 -1.76 12.26
C SER A 40 -0.84 -2.61 11.11
N HIS A 41 -0.84 -2.09 9.88
CA HIS A 41 -1.27 -2.80 8.67
C HIS A 41 -0.35 -3.98 8.36
N ASP A 42 0.97 -3.77 8.41
CA ASP A 42 1.98 -4.82 8.22
C ASP A 42 1.82 -5.94 9.27
N LEU A 43 1.60 -5.58 10.54
CA LEU A 43 1.29 -6.57 11.58
C LEU A 43 0.04 -7.39 11.23
N GLY A 44 -1.03 -6.75 10.75
CA GLY A 44 -2.23 -7.44 10.30
C GLY A 44 -1.92 -8.46 9.21
N TYR A 45 -1.11 -8.09 8.22
CA TYR A 45 -0.69 -8.98 7.14
C TYR A 45 0.19 -10.13 7.63
N ASP A 46 1.08 -9.86 8.59
CA ASP A 46 1.91 -10.90 9.20
C ASP A 46 1.06 -11.89 10.01
N LEU A 47 0.03 -11.43 10.70
CA LEU A 47 -0.92 -12.30 11.40
C LEU A 47 -1.66 -13.22 10.43
N LEU A 48 -2.04 -12.74 9.24
CA LEU A 48 -2.62 -13.58 8.19
C LEU A 48 -1.64 -14.65 7.72
N ARG A 49 -0.40 -14.27 7.41
CA ARG A 49 0.65 -15.22 7.00
C ARG A 49 0.92 -16.26 8.08
N TYR A 50 1.01 -15.82 9.33
CA TYR A 50 1.22 -16.70 10.47
C TYR A 50 0.07 -17.68 10.67
N ALA A 51 -1.18 -17.21 10.55
CA ALA A 51 -2.34 -18.08 10.64
C ALA A 51 -2.29 -19.18 9.58
N THR A 52 -1.95 -18.82 8.33
CA THR A 52 -1.78 -19.76 7.22
C THR A 52 -0.64 -20.75 7.46
N GLU A 53 0.53 -20.29 7.93
CA GLU A 53 1.65 -21.16 8.32
C GLU A 53 1.30 -22.16 9.43
N LYS A 54 0.35 -21.80 10.30
CA LYS A 54 -0.15 -22.66 11.38
C LYS A 54 -1.37 -23.51 10.99
N GLY A 55 -1.77 -23.48 9.72
CA GLY A 55 -2.92 -24.24 9.21
C GLY A 55 -4.29 -23.66 9.60
N GLY A 56 -4.32 -22.43 10.12
CA GLY A 56 -5.53 -21.71 10.52
C GLY A 56 -5.85 -20.55 9.59
N GLU A 57 -5.68 -20.72 8.26
CA GLU A 57 -5.92 -19.66 7.28
C GLU A 57 -7.30 -19.01 7.47
N LEU A 58 -7.30 -17.69 7.54
CA LEU A 58 -8.53 -16.91 7.67
C LEU A 58 -9.11 -16.62 6.29
N GLY A 59 -10.43 -16.49 6.22
CA GLY A 59 -11.12 -16.16 4.98
C GLY A 59 -10.85 -14.71 4.51
N PRO A 60 -11.26 -14.37 3.26
CA PRO A 60 -11.13 -13.04 2.66
C PRO A 60 -11.57 -11.85 3.51
N TRP A 61 -12.51 -12.08 4.45
CA TRP A 61 -13.00 -11.08 5.38
C TRP A 61 -11.88 -10.49 6.25
N ALA A 62 -10.88 -11.29 6.63
CA ALA A 62 -9.85 -10.86 7.58
C ALA A 62 -8.93 -9.82 6.93
N ARG A 63 -8.53 -10.06 5.68
CA ARG A 63 -7.75 -9.09 4.91
C ARG A 63 -8.53 -7.79 4.65
N ARG A 64 -9.82 -7.89 4.33
CA ARG A 64 -10.68 -6.70 4.18
C ARG A 64 -10.74 -5.89 5.47
N ALA A 65 -10.95 -6.54 6.62
CA ALA A 65 -10.98 -5.87 7.90
C ALA A 65 -9.65 -5.14 8.22
N ILE A 66 -8.52 -5.75 7.89
CA ILE A 66 -7.19 -5.12 8.04
C ILE A 66 -7.05 -3.90 7.11
N ASP A 67 -7.41 -4.04 5.83
CA ASP A 67 -7.33 -2.95 4.85
C ASP A 67 -8.29 -1.79 5.19
N ASP A 68 -9.50 -2.10 5.66
CA ASP A 68 -10.49 -1.10 6.09
C ASP A 68 -10.04 -0.36 7.35
N ARG A 69 -9.43 -1.07 8.31
CA ARG A 69 -8.85 -0.46 9.52
C ARG A 69 -7.71 0.49 9.16
N PHE A 70 -6.83 0.07 8.25
CA PHE A 70 -5.74 0.91 7.75
C PHE A 70 -6.28 2.18 7.08
N ALA A 71 -7.31 2.07 6.23
CA ALA A 71 -7.95 3.24 5.63
C ALA A 71 -8.58 4.18 6.67
N ALA A 72 -9.19 3.63 7.72
CA ALA A 72 -9.72 4.42 8.83
C ALA A 72 -8.61 5.16 9.60
N ASP A 73 -7.47 4.49 9.85
CA ASP A 73 -6.33 5.09 10.56
C ASP A 73 -5.68 6.22 9.78
N LEU A 74 -5.53 6.10 8.46
CA LEU A 74 -5.01 7.20 7.64
C LEU A 74 -5.96 8.41 7.64
N ARG A 75 -7.27 8.16 7.52
CA ARG A 75 -8.28 9.23 7.57
C ARG A 75 -8.32 9.93 8.93
N ALA A 76 -8.27 9.16 10.02
CA ALA A 76 -8.20 9.71 11.38
C ALA A 76 -6.93 10.56 11.55
N ARG A 77 -5.78 10.05 11.09
CA ARG A 77 -4.53 10.79 11.14
C ARG A 77 -4.60 12.11 10.39
N CYS A 78 -5.19 12.12 9.19
CA CYS A 78 -5.36 13.35 8.42
C CYS A 78 -6.23 14.39 9.12
N ALA A 79 -7.25 13.94 9.86
CA ALA A 79 -8.08 14.83 10.67
C ALA A 79 -7.31 15.41 11.87
N GLU A 80 -6.42 14.63 12.49
CA GLU A 80 -5.61 15.08 13.63
C GLU A 80 -4.55 16.13 13.26
N VAL A 81 -3.88 15.96 12.11
CA VAL A 81 -2.77 16.86 11.70
C VAL A 81 -3.23 18.09 10.93
N ASP A 82 -4.54 18.25 10.74
CA ASP A 82 -5.14 19.27 9.87
C ASP A 82 -4.44 19.35 8.49
N GLY A 83 -4.10 18.18 7.94
CA GLY A 83 -3.26 18.06 6.73
C GLY A 83 -3.98 18.44 5.43
N GLY A 84 -5.24 18.89 5.54
CA GLY A 84 -6.09 19.32 4.43
C GLY A 84 -6.24 18.29 3.31
N ALA A 85 -6.55 18.79 2.11
CA ALA A 85 -6.77 17.96 0.93
C ALA A 85 -5.53 17.13 0.52
N GLY A 86 -4.32 17.60 0.83
CA GLY A 86 -3.08 16.90 0.51
C GLY A 86 -2.93 15.59 1.28
N CYS A 87 -3.25 15.59 2.58
CA CYS A 87 -3.23 14.38 3.39
C CYS A 87 -4.29 13.38 2.92
N SER A 88 -5.53 13.85 2.73
CA SER A 88 -6.63 13.00 2.27
C SER A 88 -6.34 12.38 0.91
N ALA A 89 -5.80 13.15 -0.04
CA ALA A 89 -5.43 12.62 -1.35
C ALA A 89 -4.36 11.53 -1.26
N LEU A 90 -3.33 11.72 -0.42
CA LEU A 90 -2.30 10.69 -0.22
C LEU A 90 -2.86 9.44 0.45
N ALA A 91 -3.75 9.60 1.44
CA ALA A 91 -4.44 8.49 2.09
C ALA A 91 -5.31 7.70 1.10
N ASP A 92 -6.05 8.38 0.24
CA ASP A 92 -6.91 7.77 -0.78
C ASP A 92 -6.09 7.01 -1.84
N VAL A 93 -5.00 7.59 -2.32
CA VAL A 93 -4.09 6.92 -3.26
C VAL A 93 -3.50 5.66 -2.62
N THR A 94 -3.07 5.76 -1.37
CA THR A 94 -2.44 4.66 -0.63
C THR A 94 -3.41 3.51 -0.42
N THR A 95 -4.61 3.81 0.08
CA THR A 95 -5.64 2.81 0.35
C THR A 95 -6.19 2.19 -0.93
N SER A 96 -6.30 2.97 -2.02
CA SER A 96 -6.70 2.46 -3.33
C SER A 96 -5.67 1.48 -3.90
N ALA A 97 -4.38 1.78 -3.75
CA ALA A 97 -3.31 0.87 -4.19
C ALA A 97 -3.35 -0.46 -3.42
N VAL A 98 -3.55 -0.40 -2.09
CA VAL A 98 -3.72 -1.60 -1.25
C VAL A 98 -4.96 -2.39 -1.66
N ALA A 99 -6.11 -1.72 -1.80
CA ALA A 99 -7.38 -2.35 -2.18
C ALA A 99 -7.29 -3.03 -3.56
N PHE A 100 -6.65 -2.39 -4.54
CA PHE A 100 -6.42 -2.97 -5.86
C PHE A 100 -5.54 -4.23 -5.76
N ASN A 101 -4.45 -4.16 -4.99
CA ASN A 101 -3.57 -5.30 -4.77
C ASN A 101 -4.31 -6.46 -4.07
N SER A 102 -5.11 -6.16 -3.06
CA SER A 102 -5.93 -7.13 -2.33
C SER A 102 -6.97 -7.79 -3.24
N TRP A 103 -7.69 -7.01 -4.04
CA TRP A 103 -8.61 -7.54 -5.04
C TRP A 103 -7.93 -8.48 -6.04
N ARG A 104 -6.79 -8.06 -6.61
CA ARG A 104 -6.02 -8.87 -7.56
C ARG A 104 -5.55 -10.20 -6.95
N GLN A 105 -5.25 -10.21 -5.65
CA GLN A 105 -4.87 -11.42 -4.90
C GLN A 105 -6.08 -12.18 -4.33
N GLY A 106 -7.31 -11.84 -4.72
CA GLY A 106 -8.52 -12.52 -4.24
C GLY A 106 -8.81 -12.32 -2.76
N TYR A 107 -8.21 -11.30 -2.14
CA TYR A 107 -8.27 -11.00 -0.70
C TYR A 107 -7.75 -12.14 0.20
N GLY A 108 -7.00 -13.10 -0.35
CA GLY A 108 -6.36 -14.16 0.43
C GLY A 108 -5.10 -13.69 1.16
N THR A 109 -4.36 -14.64 1.75
CA THR A 109 -3.10 -14.39 2.45
C THR A 109 -2.14 -13.52 1.59
N PRO A 110 -1.68 -12.36 2.09
CA PRO A 110 -0.83 -11.45 1.33
C PRO A 110 0.50 -12.08 0.90
N ARG A 111 0.71 -12.18 -0.42
CA ARG A 111 1.94 -12.73 -0.99
C ARG A 111 2.97 -11.65 -1.24
N THR A 112 4.24 -11.98 -1.02
CA THR A 112 5.38 -11.16 -1.45
C THR A 112 5.54 -11.28 -2.96
N GLU A 113 5.43 -10.17 -3.69
CA GLU A 113 5.61 -10.12 -5.13
C GLU A 113 6.63 -9.03 -5.49
N ALA A 114 7.51 -9.30 -6.46
CA ALA A 114 8.43 -8.29 -6.95
C ALA A 114 7.67 -7.27 -7.81
N VAL A 115 7.90 -5.97 -7.60
CA VAL A 115 7.21 -4.91 -8.36
C VAL A 115 7.79 -4.74 -9.79
N TRP A 116 9.05 -5.12 -10.00
CA TRP A 116 9.79 -4.92 -11.25
C TRP A 116 9.14 -5.50 -12.51
N PRO A 117 8.58 -6.72 -12.51
CA PRO A 117 7.88 -7.26 -13.67
C PRO A 117 6.75 -6.34 -14.16
N TYR A 118 6.00 -5.72 -13.23
CA TYR A 118 4.90 -4.81 -13.58
C TYR A 118 5.41 -3.49 -14.15
N LEU A 119 6.50 -2.94 -13.61
CA LEU A 119 7.12 -1.72 -14.14
C LEU A 119 7.65 -1.95 -15.56
N VAL A 120 8.28 -3.10 -15.82
CA VAL A 120 8.74 -3.49 -17.16
C VAL A 120 7.55 -3.61 -18.11
N SER A 121 6.48 -4.31 -17.72
CA SER A 121 5.27 -4.41 -18.54
C SER A 121 4.66 -3.05 -18.87
N ALA A 122 4.56 -2.15 -17.88
CA ALA A 122 4.04 -0.81 -18.09
C ALA A 122 4.90 0.00 -19.08
N ALA A 123 6.23 -0.05 -18.94
CA ALA A 123 7.15 0.63 -19.84
C ALA A 123 7.04 0.12 -21.28
N LEU A 124 6.91 -1.19 -21.48
CA LEU A 124 6.72 -1.80 -22.80
C LEU A 124 5.40 -1.37 -23.45
N ILE A 125 4.30 -1.35 -22.68
CA ILE A 125 2.98 -0.92 -23.16
C ILE A 125 3.01 0.56 -23.58
N VAL A 126 3.56 1.44 -22.73
CA VAL A 126 3.68 2.88 -23.03
C VAL A 126 4.59 3.10 -24.25
N GLY A 127 5.72 2.40 -24.33
CA GLY A 127 6.63 2.48 -25.47
C GLY A 127 5.96 2.06 -26.79
N ALA A 128 5.18 0.97 -26.77
CA ALA A 128 4.42 0.52 -27.92
C ALA A 128 3.31 1.51 -28.33
N ALA A 129 2.61 2.10 -27.36
CA ALA A 129 1.56 3.09 -27.63
C ALA A 129 2.09 4.43 -28.16
N ALA A 130 3.27 4.87 -27.71
CA ALA A 130 3.88 6.14 -28.11
C ALA A 130 4.79 6.04 -29.35
N GLY A 131 5.27 4.84 -29.68
CA GLY A 131 6.18 4.57 -30.81
C GLY A 131 5.72 5.12 -32.16
N PRO A 132 4.45 4.93 -32.58
CA PRO A 132 3.94 5.45 -33.85
C PRO A 132 3.93 6.99 -33.93
N SER A 133 3.72 7.67 -32.80
CA SER A 133 3.64 9.14 -32.72
C SER A 133 5.02 9.82 -32.74
N ILE A 134 6.06 9.14 -32.24
CA ILE A 134 7.44 9.64 -32.25
C ILE A 134 8.08 9.43 -33.62
N ALA A 135 7.92 8.24 -34.22
CA ALA A 135 8.47 7.93 -35.55
C ALA A 135 7.91 8.84 -36.66
N SER A 136 6.63 9.21 -36.57
CA SER A 136 5.99 10.13 -37.53
C SER A 136 6.46 11.59 -37.39
N ARG A 137 6.81 12.05 -36.18
CA ARG A 137 7.41 13.38 -35.95
C ARG A 137 8.85 13.45 -36.45
N PHE A 138 9.65 12.39 -36.28
CA PHE A 138 11.01 12.34 -36.81
C PHE A 138 11.04 12.29 -38.34
N ARG A 139 10.16 11.50 -38.98
CA ARG A 139 10.07 11.46 -40.46
C ARG A 139 9.73 12.82 -41.08
N ARG A 140 8.83 13.61 -40.45
CA ARG A 140 8.47 14.97 -40.95
C ARG A 140 9.59 16.00 -40.80
N ARG A 141 10.50 15.81 -39.83
CA ARG A 141 11.63 16.72 -39.58
C ARG A 141 12.80 16.51 -40.54
N TRP A 142 12.91 15.33 -41.14
CA TRP A 142 13.97 14.97 -42.10
C TRP A 142 13.55 15.16 -43.56
N SER A 143 12.29 15.51 -43.80
CA SER A 143 11.73 15.79 -45.14
C SER A 143 11.51 17.29 -45.41
N ARG A 144 12.13 18.16 -44.60
CA ARG A 144 12.25 19.61 -44.80
C ARG A 144 13.73 19.95 -44.88
#